data_AF-A0A0U2P1Z2-F1
#
_entry.id   AF-A0A0U2P1Z2-F1
#
_cell.length_a   1.000
_cell.length_b   1.000
_cell.length_c   1.000
_cell.angle_alpha   90.00
_cell.angle_beta   90.00
_cell.angle_gamma   90.00
#
_symmetry.space_group_name_H-M   'P 1'
#
loop_
_entity.id
_entity.type
_entity.pdbx_description
1 polymer ?
#
loop_
_entity_poly.entity_id
_entity_poly.type
_entity_poly.pdbx_seq_one_letter_code
_entity_poly.pdbx_strand_id
1 'polypeptide(L)' 'MADKPRTKGINRKRNSYGLKHVAEGDIGYITNGQFIAAAIHSGFEYEQVNTGANMHFNSSEKWFKRERVRQSDLLDSG' A
#
# COMPACT_ATOMS: atom_id res chain seq x y z
N MET A 1 -7.50 20.19 0.78
CA MET A 1 -7.48 19.20 -0.31
C MET A 1 -7.03 17.87 0.28
N ALA A 2 -7.87 16.83 0.26
CA ALA A 2 -7.47 15.51 0.74
C ALA A 2 -6.28 15.00 -0.09
N ASP A 3 -5.19 14.63 0.58
CA ASP A 3 -3.99 14.11 -0.06
C ASP A 3 -4.37 12.79 -0.75
N LYS A 4 -4.27 12.72 -2.08
CA LYS A 4 -4.67 11.53 -2.84
C LYS A 4 -3.74 10.36 -2.51
N PRO A 5 -4.27 9.12 -2.40
CA PRO A 5 -3.43 7.93 -2.18
C PRO A 5 -2.57 7.59 -3.40
N ARG A 6 -2.76 8.28 -4.53
CA ARG A 6 -2.08 8.04 -5.81
C ARG A 6 -1.14 9.19 -6.21
N THR A 7 -0.01 8.83 -6.80
CA THR A 7 0.97 9.73 -7.42
C THR A 7 0.86 9.68 -8.95
N LYS A 8 1.49 10.65 -9.65
CA LYS A 8 1.52 10.67 -11.13
C LYS A 8 2.42 9.60 -11.76
N GLY A 9 3.18 8.85 -10.96
CA GLY A 9 4.08 7.81 -11.44
C GLY A 9 4.39 6.79 -10.36
N ILE A 10 5.04 5.69 -10.77
CA ILE A 10 5.34 4.54 -9.92
C ILE A 10 6.23 4.95 -8.73
N ASN A 11 5.79 4.58 -7.53
CA ASN A 11 6.59 4.74 -6.33
C ASN A 11 7.37 3.44 -6.06
N ARG A 12 8.69 3.51 -6.22
CA ARG A 12 9.60 2.37 -6.01
C ARG A 12 10.11 2.22 -4.58
N LYS A 13 9.72 3.11 -3.65
CA LYS A 13 10.16 3.06 -2.24
C LYS A 13 9.45 1.97 -1.44
N ARG A 14 8.27 1.55 -1.87
CA ARG A 14 7.52 0.45 -1.29
C ARG A 14 6.99 -0.46 -2.37
N ASN A 15 6.87 -1.73 -2.05
CA ASN A 15 6.24 -2.74 -2.89
C ASN A 15 4.95 -3.24 -2.23
N SER A 16 4.22 -4.07 -2.97
CA SER A 16 2.95 -4.68 -2.57
C SER A 16 3.02 -5.33 -1.20
N TYR A 17 4.14 -5.99 -0.84
CA TYR A 17 4.29 -6.63 0.46
C TYR A 17 4.21 -5.63 1.61
N GLY A 18 4.98 -4.54 1.53
CA GLY A 18 4.94 -3.50 2.56
C GLY A 18 3.60 -2.77 2.63
N LEU A 19 2.92 -2.60 1.50
CA LEU A 19 1.60 -1.95 1.46
C LEU A 19 0.49 -2.87 1.98
N LYS A 20 0.59 -4.17 1.71
CA LYS A 20 -0.29 -5.22 2.22
C LYS A 20 -0.30 -5.21 3.74
N HIS A 21 0.87 -5.19 4.38
CA HIS A 21 0.99 -5.13 5.85
C HIS A 21 0.30 -3.92 6.48
N VAL A 22 0.29 -2.78 5.80
CA VAL A 22 -0.45 -1.60 6.28
C VAL A 22 -1.96 -1.85 6.20
N ALA A 23 -2.44 -2.41 5.10
CA ALA A 23 -3.86 -2.74 4.94
C ALA A 23 -4.34 -3.79 5.94
N GLU A 24 -3.49 -4.77 6.28
CA GLU A 24 -3.83 -5.83 7.24
C GLU A 24 -4.20 -5.31 8.64
N GLY A 25 -3.66 -4.15 9.04
CA GLY A 25 -4.05 -3.49 10.29
C GLY A 25 -5.52 -3.04 10.32
N ASP A 26 -6.07 -2.67 9.15
CA ASP A 26 -7.44 -2.17 9.03
C ASP A 26 -8.47 -3.27 8.73
N ILE A 27 -8.13 -4.21 7.84
CA ILE A 27 -9.11 -5.15 7.26
C ILE A 27 -8.85 -6.62 7.61
N GLY A 28 -7.83 -6.88 8.43
CA GLY A 28 -7.37 -8.22 8.75
C GLY A 28 -6.49 -8.83 7.65
N TYR A 29 -6.04 -10.06 7.90
CA TYR A 29 -5.07 -10.74 7.04
C TYR A 29 -5.55 -10.86 5.59
N ILE A 30 -4.66 -10.51 4.65
CA ILE A 30 -4.85 -10.74 3.22
C ILE A 30 -3.57 -11.28 2.61
N THR A 31 -3.66 -12.07 1.55
CA THR A 31 -2.46 -12.51 0.81
C THR A 31 -1.90 -11.36 -0.03
N ASN A 32 -0.60 -11.42 -0.35
CA ASN A 32 0.04 -10.41 -1.23
C ASN A 32 -0.62 -10.39 -2.61
N GLY A 33 -1.02 -11.55 -3.13
CA GLY A 33 -1.76 -11.66 -4.40
C GLY A 33 -3.12 -10.99 -4.35
N GLN A 34 -3.90 -11.16 -3.27
CA GLN A 34 -5.18 -10.46 -3.09
C GLN A 34 -5.00 -8.95 -3.08
N PHE A 35 -3.99 -8.44 -2.36
CA PHE A 35 -3.69 -7.00 -2.37
C PHE A 35 -3.35 -6.49 -3.77
N ILE A 36 -2.48 -7.21 -4.50
CA ILE A 36 -2.10 -6.84 -5.87
C ILE A 36 -3.33 -6.80 -6.78
N ALA A 37 -4.17 -7.84 -6.74
CA ALA A 37 -5.38 -7.91 -7.55
C ALA A 37 -6.33 -6.75 -7.24
N ALA A 38 -6.55 -6.45 -5.95
CA ALA A 38 -7.40 -5.33 -5.53
C ALA A 38 -6.83 -3.97 -5.95
N ALA A 39 -5.51 -3.77 -5.85
CA ALA A 39 -4.86 -2.53 -6.26
C ALA A 39 -4.95 -2.29 -7.78
N ILE A 40 -4.73 -3.34 -8.59
CA ILE A 40 -4.90 -3.29 -10.05
C ILE A 40 -6.36 -2.99 -10.40
N HIS A 41 -7.31 -3.70 -9.79
CA HIS A 41 -8.74 -3.49 -9.99
C HIS A 41 -9.19 -2.07 -9.58
N SER A 42 -8.52 -1.46 -8.60
CA SER A 42 -8.76 -0.09 -8.16
C SER A 42 -8.12 0.98 -9.07
N GLY A 43 -7.47 0.58 -10.16
CA GLY A 43 -6.87 1.48 -11.15
C GLY A 43 -5.58 2.14 -10.69
N PHE A 44 -4.77 1.45 -9.87
CA PHE A 44 -3.39 1.84 -9.65
C PHE A 44 -2.52 1.38 -10.83
N GLU A 45 -1.62 2.25 -11.27
CA GLU A 45 -0.55 1.84 -12.18
C GLU A 45 0.43 0.96 -11.42
N TYR A 46 1.00 -0.03 -12.09
CA TYR A 46 1.86 -1.03 -11.45
C TYR A 46 3.08 -1.37 -12.30
N GLU A 47 4.15 -1.78 -11.63
CA GLU A 47 5.40 -2.26 -12.23
C GLU A 47 5.92 -3.45 -11.42
N GLN A 48 6.39 -4.52 -12.07
CA GLN A 48 6.93 -5.67 -11.36
C GLN A 48 8.26 -5.33 -10.68
N VAL A 49 8.44 -5.83 -9.45
CA VAL A 49 9.73 -5.72 -8.74
C VAL A 49 10.65 -6.83 -9.23
N ASN A 50 11.57 -6.51 -10.14
CA ASN A 50 12.52 -7.46 -10.73
C ASN A 50 11.80 -8.71 -11.28
N THR A 51 12.28 -9.92 -10.93
CA THR A 51 11.67 -11.21 -11.28
C THR A 51 10.75 -11.77 -10.17
N GLY A 52 10.41 -10.96 -9.17
CA GLY A 52 9.68 -11.39 -7.98
C GLY A 52 8.14 -11.30 -8.10
N ALA A 53 7.45 -11.83 -7.08
CA ALA A 53 5.99 -11.78 -6.97
C ALA A 53 5.44 -10.47 -6.38
N ASN A 54 6.29 -9.45 -6.22
CA ASN A 54 5.91 -8.15 -5.66
C ASN A 54 5.75 -7.12 -6.77
N MET A 55 4.88 -6.13 -6.53
CA MET A 55 4.62 -5.04 -7.47
C MET A 55 4.88 -3.68 -6.80
N HIS A 56 5.42 -2.73 -7.55
CA HIS A 56 5.36 -1.30 -7.21
C HIS A 56 4.06 -0.71 -7.75
N PHE A 57 3.55 0.32 -7.06
CA PHE A 57 2.33 1.03 -7.47
C PHE A 57 2.56 2.54 -7.49
N ASN A 58 1.76 3.28 -8.27
CA ASN A 58 1.75 4.76 -8.27
C ASN A 58 1.09 5.33 -7.01
N SER A 59 1.71 5.05 -5.88
CA SER A 59 1.09 5.15 -4.56
C SER A 59 1.83 6.20 -3.71
N SER A 60 1.08 7.04 -2.97
CA SER A 60 1.63 8.20 -2.25
C SER A 60 2.34 7.82 -0.97
N GLU A 61 3.68 7.91 -0.97
CA GLU A 61 4.50 7.63 0.22
C GLU A 61 4.08 8.47 1.45
N LYS A 62 3.71 9.74 1.22
CA LYS A 62 3.25 10.64 2.27
C LYS A 62 1.95 10.15 2.89
N TRP A 63 1.03 9.65 2.06
CA TRP A 63 -0.23 9.07 2.51
C TRP A 63 0.00 7.81 3.34
N PHE A 64 0.81 6.85 2.83
CA PHE A 64 1.09 5.61 3.57
C PHE A 64 1.84 5.83 4.89
N LYS A 65 2.75 6.81 4.96
CA LYS A 65 3.44 7.12 6.22
C LYS A 65 2.45 7.57 7.29
N ARG A 66 1.49 8.43 6.94
CA ARG A 66 0.43 8.85 7.86
C ARG A 66 -0.44 7.68 8.28
N GLU A 67 -0.82 6.84 7.31
CA GLU A 67 -1.70 5.71 7.60
C GLU A 67 -1.06 4.73 8.57
N ARG A 68 0.23 4.42 8.38
CA ARG A 68 0.98 3.55 9.30
C ARG A 68 1.16 4.13 10.71
N VAL A 69 1.32 5.44 10.84
CA VAL A 69 1.37 6.11 12.16
C VAL A 69 -0.01 6.07 12.82
N ARG A 70 -1.09 6.31 12.04
CA ARG A 70 -2.46 6.16 12.55
C ARG A 70 -2.70 4.75 13.11
N GLN A 71 -2.21 3.71 12.44
CA GLN A 71 -2.31 2.33 12.93
C GLN A 71 -1.55 2.11 14.24
N SER A 72 -0.32 2.64 14.39
CA SER A 72 0.42 2.50 15.64
C SER A 72 -0.29 3.22 16.80
N ASP A 73 -0.79 4.42 16.55
CA ASP A 73 -1.47 5.21 17.58
C ASP A 73 -2.78 4.54 18.05
N LEU A 74 -3.49 3.85 17.14
CA LEU A 74 -4.69 3.08 17.47
C LEU A 74 -4.38 1.84 18.33
N LEU A 75 -3.24 1.20 18.12
CA LEU A 75 -2.83 0.02 18.89
C LEU A 75 -2.30 0.39 20.29
N ASP A 76 -1.67 1.55 20.45
CA ASP A 76 -1.14 2.03 21.74
C ASP A 76 -2.22 2.66 22.66
N SER A 77 -3.43 2.89 22.14
CA SER A 77 -4.55 3.48 22.88
C SER A 77 -5.49 2.43 23.54
N GLY A 78 -5.12 1.14 23.49
CA GLY A 78 -5.91 0.00 23.99
C GLY A 78 -5.46 -0.56 25.32
#